data_AF-A0A9D7G116-F1
#
_entry.id   AF-A0A9D7G116-F1
#
_cell.length_a   1.000
_cell.length_b   1.000
_cell.length_c   1.000
_cell.angle_alpha   90.00
_cell.angle_beta   90.00
_cell.angle_gamma   90.00
#
_symmetry.space_group_name_H-M   'P 1'
#
loop_
_entity.id
_entity.type
_entity.pdbx_description
1 polymer ?
#
loop_
_entity_poly.entity_id
_entity_poly.type
_entity_poly.pdbx_seq_one_letter_code
_entity_poly.pdbx_strand_id
1 'polypeptide(L)'
;MQNIIALTPAKLDCLLDCMAQLTAVAVAQIAEDGRLLHANLGFKRLTRHGQTGAGTQPDLRSFFVNPSFDELLAIHADPGLPIFEGILNVADLNSVCRSLIGTVHHFDGKLMLVAEHDVADMERLNAEVIKLNLELSELQRSLARTNRSLVASEERLKQLSITDPLTSLANQRSG
;
A
#
# COMPACT_ATOMS: atom_id res chain seq x y z
N MET A 1 13.45 -39.76 1.96
CA MET A 1 14.62 -39.01 1.45
C MET A 1 14.14 -38.08 0.35
N GLN A 2 13.82 -36.83 0.68
CA GLN A 2 13.59 -35.81 -0.34
C GLN A 2 14.97 -35.38 -0.87
N ASN A 3 15.17 -35.55 -2.17
CA ASN A 3 16.32 -34.98 -2.89
C ASN A 3 16.22 -33.45 -2.77
N ILE A 4 16.89 -32.86 -1.80
CA ILE A 4 17.19 -31.44 -1.83
C ILE A 4 18.14 -31.26 -3.01
N ILE A 5 17.61 -30.78 -4.13
CA ILE A 5 18.42 -30.40 -5.28
C ILE A 5 19.35 -29.30 -4.77
N ALA A 6 20.64 -29.60 -4.64
CA ALA A 6 21.63 -28.59 -4.33
C ALA A 6 21.53 -27.49 -5.42
N LEU A 7 21.07 -26.30 -5.01
CA LEU A 7 21.08 -25.11 -5.84
C LEU A 7 22.54 -24.76 -6.09
N THR A 8 23.03 -25.11 -7.27
CA THR A 8 24.32 -24.59 -7.74
C THR A 8 24.16 -23.08 -8.02
N PRO A 9 25.23 -22.28 -7.90
CA PRO A 9 25.18 -20.84 -8.20
C PRO A 9 24.51 -20.54 -9.55
N ALA A 10 24.86 -21.29 -10.60
CA ALA A 10 24.26 -21.13 -11.92
C ALA A 10 22.74 -21.42 -11.98
N LYS A 11 22.23 -22.36 -11.17
CA LYS A 11 20.79 -22.64 -11.10
C LYS A 11 20.06 -21.54 -10.32
N LEU A 12 20.71 -20.99 -9.30
CA LEU A 12 20.16 -19.87 -8.54
C LEU A 12 20.05 -18.62 -9.42
N ASP A 13 21.10 -18.30 -10.20
CA ASP A 13 21.08 -17.15 -11.12
C ASP A 13 19.94 -17.27 -12.13
N CYS A 14 19.77 -18.46 -12.73
CA CYS A 14 18.66 -18.73 -13.65
C CYS A 14 17.28 -18.56 -12.99
N LEU A 15 17.11 -19.04 -11.75
CA LEU A 15 15.86 -18.87 -11.00
C LEU A 15 15.58 -17.39 -10.71
N LEU A 16 16.60 -16.63 -10.29
CA LEU A 16 16.49 -15.20 -10.03
C LEU A 16 16.12 -14.43 -11.31
N ASP A 17 16.69 -14.80 -12.45
CA ASP A 17 16.34 -14.24 -13.76
C ASP A 17 14.89 -14.53 -14.15
N CYS A 18 14.42 -15.77 -13.94
CA CYS A 18 13.01 -16.12 -14.18
C CYS A 18 12.04 -15.31 -13.31
N MET A 19 12.45 -14.95 -12.09
CA MET A 19 11.61 -14.20 -11.14
C MET A 19 11.79 -12.69 -11.25
N ALA A 20 12.74 -12.20 -12.05
CA ALA A 20 13.15 -10.80 -12.10
C ALA A 20 11.99 -9.82 -12.37
N GLN A 21 11.05 -10.20 -13.25
CA GLN A 21 9.90 -9.37 -13.64
C GLN A 21 8.63 -9.62 -12.80
N LEU A 22 8.63 -10.61 -11.91
CA LEU A 22 7.48 -10.89 -11.06
C LEU A 22 7.29 -9.77 -10.04
N THR A 23 6.03 -9.41 -9.81
CA THR A 23 5.65 -8.31 -8.92
C THR A 23 4.77 -8.73 -7.75
N ALA A 24 4.06 -9.85 -7.87
CA ALA A 24 3.26 -10.42 -6.78
C ALA A 24 4.14 -11.10 -5.71
N VAL A 25 5.30 -11.61 -6.12
CA VAL A 25 6.30 -12.22 -5.24
C VAL A 25 7.50 -11.27 -5.12
N ALA A 26 7.94 -11.03 -3.90
CA ALA A 26 9.17 -10.34 -3.56
C ALA A 26 10.28 -11.37 -3.32
N VAL A 27 11.36 -11.24 -4.08
CA VAL A 27 12.56 -12.06 -3.96
C VAL A 27 13.76 -11.13 -3.78
N ALA A 28 14.58 -11.40 -2.75
CA ALA A 28 15.80 -10.67 -2.51
C ALA A 28 16.90 -11.54 -1.93
N GLN A 29 18.14 -11.22 -2.33
CA GLN A 29 19.36 -11.72 -1.70
C GLN A 29 20.04 -10.55 -0.98
N ILE A 30 20.29 -10.73 0.31
CA ILE A 30 20.77 -9.69 1.21
C ILE A 30 22.03 -10.21 1.90
N ALA A 31 23.08 -9.40 1.91
CA ALA A 31 24.31 -9.71 2.63
C ALA A 31 24.09 -9.58 4.15
N GLU A 32 24.89 -10.27 4.97
CA GLU A 32 24.82 -10.19 6.44
C GLU A 32 25.04 -8.76 6.98
N ASP A 33 25.69 -7.89 6.21
CA ASP A 33 25.84 -6.48 6.55
C ASP A 33 24.60 -5.62 6.26
N GLY A 34 23.53 -6.20 5.71
CA GLY A 34 22.30 -5.49 5.36
C GLY A 34 22.27 -4.92 3.94
N ARG A 35 23.33 -5.09 3.15
CA ARG A 35 23.33 -4.63 1.75
C ARG A 35 22.51 -5.55 0.85
N LEU A 36 21.72 -4.93 -0.03
CA LEU A 36 21.01 -5.64 -1.08
C LEU A 36 21.98 -6.12 -2.17
N LEU A 37 22.05 -7.43 -2.40
CA LEU A 37 22.85 -8.04 -3.46
C LEU A 37 22.04 -8.24 -4.74
N HIS A 38 20.83 -8.79 -4.60
CA HIS A 38 19.91 -9.03 -5.71
C HIS A 38 18.47 -8.77 -5.28
N ALA A 39 17.63 -8.25 -6.19
CA ALA A 39 16.19 -8.14 -5.97
C ALA A 39 15.41 -8.19 -7.28
N ASN A 40 14.28 -8.88 -7.24
CA ASN A 40 13.30 -8.81 -8.30
C ASN A 40 12.46 -7.53 -8.24
N LEU A 41 11.58 -7.35 -9.23
CA LEU A 41 10.73 -6.15 -9.32
C LEU A 41 9.74 -6.05 -8.15
N GLY A 42 9.20 -7.17 -7.65
CA GLY A 42 8.34 -7.20 -6.46
C GLY A 42 9.02 -6.63 -5.22
N PHE A 43 10.24 -7.07 -4.91
CA PHE A 43 10.99 -6.55 -3.77
C PHE A 43 11.40 -5.08 -3.96
N LYS A 44 11.80 -4.69 -5.17
CA LYS A 44 12.12 -3.28 -5.48
C LYS A 44 10.93 -2.35 -5.30
N ARG A 45 9.69 -2.82 -5.51
CA ARG A 45 8.49 -2.02 -5.25
C ARG A 45 8.28 -1.76 -3.77
N LEU A 46 8.58 -2.73 -2.91
CA LEU A 46 8.47 -2.58 -1.46
C LEU A 46 9.42 -1.50 -0.90
N THR A 47 10.62 -1.40 -1.46
CA THR A 47 11.71 -0.52 -0.96
C THR A 47 11.77 0.84 -1.65
N ARG A 48 11.00 1.06 -2.73
CA ARG A 48 10.96 2.32 -3.48
C ARG A 48 9.88 3.30 -3.01
N HIS A 49 8.89 2.84 -2.26
CA HIS A 49 7.76 3.70 -1.86
C HIS A 49 8.16 4.87 -0.93
N GLY A 50 9.42 4.93 -0.46
CA GLY A 50 10.00 6.05 0.29
C GLY A 50 11.30 6.64 -0.28
N GLN A 51 11.73 6.26 -1.48
CA GLN A 51 12.94 6.82 -2.09
C GLN A 51 12.62 8.16 -2.78
N THR A 52 12.87 9.27 -2.09
CA THR A 52 12.80 10.64 -2.65
C THR A 52 14.18 11.29 -2.85
N GLY A 53 15.29 10.57 -2.68
CA GLY A 53 16.64 11.14 -2.79
C GLY A 53 17.65 10.19 -3.42
N ALA A 54 18.50 10.74 -4.29
CA ALA A 54 19.56 10.02 -4.99
C ALA A 54 20.75 9.69 -4.05
N GLY A 55 21.19 8.43 -4.08
CA GLY A 55 22.61 8.10 -3.90
C GLY A 55 23.02 7.18 -2.75
N THR A 56 22.16 6.92 -1.75
CA THR A 56 22.52 6.02 -0.65
C THR A 56 21.76 4.70 -0.77
N GLN A 57 22.47 3.58 -0.85
CA GLN A 57 21.86 2.25 -0.83
C GLN A 57 21.17 2.08 0.53
N PRO A 58 19.86 1.79 0.58
CA PRO A 58 19.16 1.66 1.85
C PRO A 58 19.72 0.47 2.63
N ASP A 59 20.01 0.69 3.91
CA ASP A 59 20.29 -0.38 4.85
C ASP A 59 19.00 -1.19 5.05
N LEU A 60 19.02 -2.46 4.64
CA LEU A 60 17.85 -3.32 4.77
C LEU A 60 17.69 -3.90 6.17
N ARG A 61 18.60 -3.64 7.11
CA ARG A 61 18.41 -4.07 8.51
C ARG A 61 17.14 -3.47 9.12
N SER A 62 16.90 -2.17 8.90
CA SER A 62 15.70 -1.48 9.38
C SER A 62 14.44 -1.81 8.59
N PHE A 63 14.57 -2.51 7.46
CA PHE A 63 13.44 -2.95 6.65
C PHE A 63 12.66 -4.08 7.35
N PHE A 64 13.34 -4.94 8.11
CA PHE A 64 12.72 -6.06 8.83
C PHE A 64 12.30 -5.63 10.24
N VAL A 65 11.00 -5.59 10.50
CA VAL A 65 10.43 -5.17 11.79
C VAL A 65 10.13 -6.37 12.67
N ASN A 66 9.52 -7.42 12.11
CA ASN A 66 9.20 -8.64 12.83
C ASN A 66 9.11 -9.84 11.87
N PRO A 67 9.99 -10.86 11.99
CA PRO A 67 11.21 -10.84 12.79
C PRO A 67 12.18 -9.74 12.31
N SER A 68 13.02 -9.25 13.21
CA SER A 68 14.09 -8.29 12.88
C SER A 68 15.22 -8.97 12.10
N PHE A 69 16.05 -8.17 11.44
CA PHE A 69 17.17 -8.70 10.65
C PHE A 69 18.20 -9.45 11.52
N ASP A 70 18.50 -8.93 12.71
CA ASP A 70 19.45 -9.55 13.63
C ASP A 70 18.91 -10.86 14.21
N GLU A 71 17.60 -10.95 14.47
CA GLU A 71 16.96 -12.21 14.88
C GLU A 71 17.04 -13.27 13.77
N LEU A 72 16.81 -12.87 12.51
CA LEU A 72 16.97 -13.78 11.37
C LEU A 72 18.42 -14.28 11.25
N LEU A 73 19.41 -13.40 11.41
CA LEU A 73 20.83 -13.80 11.36
C LEU A 73 21.24 -14.73 12.51
N ALA A 74 20.60 -14.61 13.68
CA ALA A 74 20.92 -15.47 14.83
C ALA A 74 20.40 -16.90 14.69
N ILE A 75 19.41 -17.14 13.83
CA ILE A 75 18.79 -18.46 13.64
C ILE A 75 19.67 -19.35 12.76
N HIS A 76 20.00 -20.52 13.30
CA HIS A 76 20.68 -21.57 12.55
C HIS A 76 19.67 -22.64 12.18
N ALA A 77 19.56 -22.94 10.88
CA ALA A 77 18.75 -24.04 10.36
C ALA A 77 19.63 -25.05 9.63
N ASP A 78 19.12 -26.28 9.51
CA ASP A 78 19.79 -27.30 8.71
C ASP A 78 19.85 -26.89 7.23
N PRO A 79 20.90 -27.30 6.49
CA PRO A 79 21.04 -26.96 5.09
C PRO A 79 19.79 -27.30 4.26
N GLY A 80 19.24 -26.30 3.58
CA GLY A 80 18.07 -26.44 2.71
C GLY A 80 16.72 -26.28 3.41
N LEU A 81 16.71 -26.03 4.73
CA LEU A 81 15.50 -25.62 5.45
C LEU A 81 15.44 -24.10 5.61
N PRO A 82 14.23 -23.51 5.61
CA PRO A 82 14.09 -22.10 5.93
C PRO A 82 14.50 -21.83 7.39
N ILE A 83 15.17 -20.71 7.61
CA ILE A 83 15.41 -20.17 8.96
C ILE A 83 14.14 -19.52 9.54
N PHE A 84 13.23 -19.10 8.66
CA PHE A 84 11.95 -18.53 9.03
C PHE A 84 10.90 -18.85 7.98
N GLU A 85 9.70 -19.20 8.41
CA GLU A 85 8.52 -19.41 7.56
C GLU A 85 7.31 -18.80 8.26
N GLY A 86 6.59 -17.91 7.56
CA GLY A 86 5.40 -17.26 8.09
C GLY A 86 5.27 -15.81 7.66
N ILE A 87 4.69 -14.99 8.54
CA ILE A 87 4.42 -13.58 8.28
C ILE A 87 5.65 -12.75 8.66
N LEU A 88 6.17 -11.99 7.68
CA LEU A 88 7.18 -10.96 7.87
C LEU A 88 6.52 -9.58 7.85
N ASN A 89 6.80 -8.78 8.87
CA ASN A 89 6.46 -7.38 8.89
C ASN A 89 7.67 -6.56 8.42
N VAL A 90 7.48 -5.80 7.34
CA VAL A 90 8.52 -4.97 6.75
C VAL A 90 8.11 -3.51 6.72
N ALA A 91 9.04 -2.60 7.03
CA ALA A 91 8.81 -1.17 6.97
C ALA A 91 9.60 -0.56 5.82
N ASP A 92 8.91 0.21 4.98
CA ASP A 92 9.57 1.09 4.01
C ASP A 92 10.16 2.33 4.74
N LEU A 93 10.99 3.12 4.05
CA LEU A 93 11.66 4.32 4.56
C LEU A 93 10.68 5.36 5.15
N ASN A 94 9.41 5.34 4.73
CA ASN A 94 8.34 6.17 5.29
C ASN A 94 7.68 5.58 6.55
N SER A 95 8.27 4.51 7.14
CA SER A 95 7.73 3.78 8.30
C SER A 95 6.35 3.14 8.08
N VAL A 96 5.94 2.94 6.83
CA VAL A 96 4.72 2.19 6.50
C VAL A 96 5.03 0.70 6.62
N CYS A 97 4.46 0.06 7.64
CA CYS A 97 4.59 -1.38 7.86
C CYS A 97 3.68 -2.16 6.91
N ARG A 98 4.19 -3.25 6.33
CA ARG A 98 3.48 -4.17 5.43
C ARG A 98 3.72 -5.61 5.87
N SER A 99 2.70 -6.43 5.75
CA SER A 99 2.80 -7.87 5.99
C SER A 99 3.12 -8.60 4.69
N LEU A 100 4.09 -9.51 4.74
CA LEU A 100 4.45 -10.43 3.68
C LEU A 100 4.34 -11.86 4.21
N ILE A 101 3.88 -12.80 3.38
CA ILE A 101 3.88 -14.22 3.76
C ILE A 101 4.99 -14.90 2.98
N GLY A 102 5.92 -15.55 3.66
CA GLY A 102 7.05 -16.15 2.95
C GLY A 102 8.03 -16.91 3.81
N THR A 103 9.16 -17.20 3.18
CA THR A 103 10.28 -17.92 3.78
C THR A 103 11.56 -17.12 3.67
N VAL A 104 12.41 -17.27 4.68
CA VAL A 104 13.79 -16.78 4.69
C VAL A 104 14.71 -17.98 4.80
N HIS A 105 15.77 -17.99 4.00
CA HIS A 105 16.78 -19.03 4.00
C HIS A 105 18.16 -18.43 4.20
N HIS A 106 19.03 -19.17 4.90
CA HIS A 106 20.45 -18.88 4.87
C HIS A 106 21.10 -19.66 3.72
N PHE A 107 21.75 -18.96 2.80
CA PHE A 107 22.41 -19.55 1.64
C PHE A 107 23.73 -18.84 1.36
N ASP A 108 24.85 -19.58 1.47
CA ASP A 108 26.18 -19.07 1.11
C ASP A 108 26.58 -17.76 1.85
N GLY A 109 26.31 -17.69 3.17
CA GLY A 109 26.58 -16.49 3.99
C GLY A 109 25.72 -15.28 3.62
N LYS A 110 24.52 -15.54 3.08
CA LYS A 110 23.57 -14.52 2.63
C LYS A 110 22.18 -14.93 3.07
N LEU A 111 21.32 -13.93 3.28
CA LEU A 111 19.90 -14.14 3.50
C LEU A 111 19.16 -14.10 2.16
N MET A 112 18.37 -15.13 1.91
CA MET A 112 17.47 -15.22 0.78
C MET A 112 16.03 -15.09 1.27
N LEU A 113 15.32 -14.06 0.83
CA LEU A 113 13.91 -13.86 1.11
C LEU A 113 13.10 -14.24 -0.13
N VAL A 114 12.06 -15.04 0.07
CA VAL A 114 11.00 -15.30 -0.92
C VAL A 114 9.66 -15.14 -0.22
N ALA A 115 8.91 -14.11 -0.56
CA ALA A 115 7.62 -13.83 0.06
C ALA A 115 6.61 -13.27 -0.94
N GLU A 116 5.34 -13.56 -0.76
CA GLU A 116 4.25 -12.92 -1.47
C GLU A 116 3.69 -11.74 -0.68
N HIS A 117 3.08 -10.78 -1.38
CA HIS A 117 2.29 -9.75 -0.72
C HIS A 117 1.03 -10.37 -0.13
N ASP A 118 0.71 -10.04 1.11
CA ASP A 118 -0.57 -10.41 1.69
C ASP A 118 -1.69 -9.75 0.85
N VAL A 119 -2.46 -10.59 0.15
CA VAL A 119 -3.57 -10.18 -0.71
C VAL A 119 -4.65 -9.48 0.13
N ALA A 120 -4.74 -9.76 1.44
CA ALA A 120 -5.73 -9.16 2.33
C ALA A 120 -5.54 -7.64 2.50
N ASP A 121 -4.29 -7.15 2.55
CA ASP A 121 -4.03 -5.70 2.64
C ASP A 121 -4.42 -4.98 1.34
N MET A 122 -4.24 -5.63 0.19
CA MET A 122 -4.63 -5.09 -1.11
C MET A 122 -6.15 -5.15 -1.33
N GLU A 123 -6.82 -6.19 -0.86
CA GLU A 123 -8.28 -6.28 -0.82
C GLU A 123 -8.88 -5.24 0.12
N ARG A 124 -8.28 -5.00 1.29
CA ARG A 124 -8.71 -3.97 2.23
C ARG A 124 -8.60 -2.57 1.63
N LEU A 125 -7.47 -2.26 0.98
CA LEU A 125 -7.27 -0.96 0.33
C LEU A 125 -8.26 -0.76 -0.84
N ASN A 126 -8.48 -1.78 -1.66
CA ASN A 126 -9.49 -1.73 -2.73
C ASN A 126 -10.90 -1.51 -2.16
N ALA A 127 -11.25 -2.20 -1.06
CA ALA A 127 -12.53 -2.02 -0.39
C ALA A 127 -12.69 -0.59 0.15
N GLU A 128 -11.64 0.00 0.70
CA GLU A 128 -11.63 1.38 1.21
C GLU A 128 -11.78 2.41 0.08
N VAL A 129 -11.11 2.22 -1.06
CA VAL A 129 -11.28 3.07 -2.26
C VAL A 129 -12.70 2.99 -2.82
N ILE A 130 -13.28 1.78 -2.87
CA ILE A 130 -14.68 1.59 -3.30
C ILE A 130 -15.63 2.32 -2.33
N LYS A 131 -15.40 2.20 -1.02
CA LYS A 131 -16.18 2.89 0.01
C LYS A 131 -16.10 4.42 -0.14
N LEU A 132 -14.91 4.97 -0.32
CA LEU A 132 -14.69 6.41 -0.53
C LEU A 132 -15.40 6.91 -1.80
N ASN A 133 -15.36 6.15 -2.90
CA ASN A 133 -16.06 6.51 -4.13
C ASN A 133 -17.60 6.53 -3.96
N LEU A 134 -18.14 5.62 -3.15
CA LEU A 134 -19.56 5.61 -2.80
C LEU A 134 -19.92 6.84 -1.96
N GLU A 135 -19.14 7.15 -0.92
CA GLU A 135 -19.34 8.33 -0.06
C GLU A 135 -19.26 9.64 -0.86
N LEU A 136 -18.29 9.77 -1.78
CA LEU A 136 -18.18 10.94 -2.67
C LEU A 136 -19.40 11.07 -3.58
N SER A 137 -19.88 9.96 -4.13
CA SER A 137 -21.07 9.95 -4.99
C SER A 137 -22.33 10.36 -4.22
N GLU A 138 -22.46 9.94 -2.97
CA GLU A 138 -23.57 10.32 -2.10
C GLU A 138 -23.51 11.80 -1.73
N LEU A 139 -22.33 12.32 -1.37
CA LEU A 139 -22.11 13.73 -1.07
C LEU A 139 -22.44 14.63 -2.28
N GLN A 140 -22.00 14.25 -3.49
CA GLN A 140 -22.34 14.98 -4.71
C GLN A 140 -23.85 15.01 -4.98
N ARG A 141 -24.55 13.88 -4.79
CA ARG A 141 -26.01 13.82 -4.92
C ARG A 141 -26.72 14.69 -3.89
N SER A 142 -26.23 14.69 -2.65
CA SER A 142 -26.75 15.53 -1.57
C SER A 142 -26.57 17.02 -1.89
N LEU A 143 -25.36 17.43 -2.28
CA LEU A 143 -25.06 18.79 -2.73
C LEU A 143 -25.97 19.24 -3.89
N ALA A 144 -26.16 18.39 -4.89
CA ALA A 144 -27.03 18.69 -6.03
C ALA A 144 -28.51 18.81 -5.65
N ARG A 145 -28.97 18.12 -4.58
CA ARG A 145 -30.33 18.26 -4.05
C ARG A 145 -30.48 19.55 -3.25
N THR A 146 -29.54 19.83 -2.35
CA THR A 146 -29.55 21.03 -1.51
C THR A 146 -29.48 22.29 -2.37
N ASN A 147 -28.61 22.30 -3.39
CA ASN A 147 -28.49 23.43 -4.31
C ASN A 147 -29.81 23.67 -5.08
N ARG A 148 -30.45 22.62 -5.60
CA ARG A 148 -31.78 22.73 -6.24
C ARG A 148 -32.86 23.29 -5.29
N SER A 149 -32.85 22.86 -4.02
CA SER A 149 -33.77 23.38 -3.01
C SER A 149 -33.52 24.85 -2.69
N LEU A 150 -32.25 25.26 -2.60
CA LEU A 150 -31.86 26.65 -2.38
C LEU A 150 -32.35 27.55 -3.54
N VAL A 151 -32.03 27.17 -4.78
CA VAL A 151 -32.48 27.89 -5.98
C VAL A 151 -34.02 28.01 -6.00
N ALA A 152 -34.74 26.92 -5.72
CA ALA A 152 -36.20 26.96 -5.66
C ALA A 152 -36.74 27.87 -4.55
N SER A 153 -36.06 27.95 -3.41
CA SER A 153 -36.44 28.84 -2.30
C SER A 153 -36.16 30.31 -2.62
N GLU A 154 -35.03 30.62 -3.24
CA GLU A 154 -34.68 31.97 -3.69
C GLU A 154 -35.67 32.47 -4.75
N GLU A 155 -36.07 31.61 -5.67
CA GLU A 155 -37.05 31.95 -6.71
C GLU A 155 -38.41 32.30 -6.10
N ARG A 156 -38.87 31.53 -5.09
CA ARG A 156 -40.12 31.84 -4.36
C ARG A 156 -40.02 33.15 -3.59
N LEU A 157 -38.90 33.42 -2.92
CA LEU A 157 -38.69 34.67 -2.20
C LEU A 157 -38.69 35.87 -3.15
N LYS A 158 -38.07 35.75 -4.32
CA LYS A 158 -38.12 36.77 -5.37
C LYS A 158 -39.56 37.02 -5.86
N GLN A 159 -40.33 35.97 -6.11
CA GLN A 159 -41.72 36.11 -6.54
C GLN A 159 -42.60 36.80 -5.50
N LEU A 160 -42.42 36.48 -4.21
CA LEU A 160 -43.11 37.15 -3.10
C LEU A 160 -42.68 38.61 -2.94
N SER A 161 -41.39 38.90 -3.08
CA SER A 161 -40.86 40.27 -3.02
C SER A 161 -41.33 41.15 -4.18
N ILE A 162 -41.63 40.57 -5.35
CA ILE A 162 -42.15 41.30 -6.53
C ILE A 162 -43.67 41.57 -6.41
N THR A 163 -44.39 40.77 -5.62
CA THR A 163 -45.84 40.92 -5.43
C THR A 163 -46.23 41.92 -4.33
N ASP A 164 -45.29 42.38 -3.50
CA ASP A 164 -45.52 43.33 -2.40
C ASP A 164 -45.63 44.85 -2.74
N PRO A 165 -45.40 45.39 -3.97
CA PRO A 165 -45.65 46.81 -4.23
C PRO A 165 -47.10 47.16 -4.58
N LEU A 166 -47.98 46.18 -4.84
CA LEU A 166 -49.36 46.44 -5.30
C LEU A 166 -50.39 46.55 -4.16
N THR A 167 -50.03 46.22 -2.92
CA THR A 167 -50.93 46.25 -1.75
C THR A 167 -50.68 47.42 -0.80
N SER A 168 -49.53 48.11 -0.85
CA SER A 168 -49.24 49.22 0.08
C SER A 168 -49.84 50.57 -0.34
N LEU A 169 -50.19 50.78 -1.62
CA LEU A 169 -50.77 52.04 -2.11
C LEU A 169 -52.27 52.19 -1.84
N ALA A 170 -52.98 51.14 -1.42
CA ALA A 170 -54.42 51.19 -1.14
C ALA A 170 -54.76 51.63 0.30
N ASN A 171 -53.79 51.67 1.23
CA ASN A 171 -54.09 51.77 2.67
C ASN A 171 -53.68 53.10 3.34
N GLN A 172 -53.34 54.14 2.56
CA GLN A 172 -52.98 55.48 3.10
C GLN A 172 -53.87 56.64 2.60
N ARG A 173 -55.10 56.38 2.14
CA ARG A 173 -56.07 57.42 1.78
C ARG A 173 -57.45 57.14 2.37
N SER A 174 -57.54 57.07 3.69
CA SER A 174 -58.79 57.18 4.44
C SER A 174 -58.43 57.49 5.89
N GLY A 175 -58.19 58.77 6.17
CA GLY A 175 -57.87 59.32 7.48
C GLY A 175 -57.80 60.83 7.39
#